data_AF-A0A139GZ64-F1
#
_entry.id   AF-A0A139GZ64-F1
#
_cell.length_a   1.000
_cell.length_b   1.000
_cell.length_c   1.000
_cell.angle_alpha   90.00
_cell.angle_beta   90.00
_cell.angle_gamma   90.00
#
_symmetry.space_group_name_H-M   'P 1'
#
loop_
_entity.id
_entity.type
_entity.pdbx_description
1 polymer ?
#
loop_
_entity_poly.entity_id
_entity_poly.type
_entity_poly.pdbx_seq_one_letter_code
_entity_poly.pdbx_strand_id
1 'polypeptide(L)'
;MASSGDAATQWLDDDTRVDVYALFVLDAGVTHAMVEEVIAKNEDDEDYYLWLADSYDKLPEIDEEQRTVGTVPPVDASWQSPFIGKTIQEAAEFVQNAPKPLCKVFFAVLEKGRYEKDNKVTICKIVHGEVQAIPCTTEDVTNHLLGHDRDTWEESFRRWREEGVGL
;
A
#
# COMPACT_ATOMS: atom_id res chain seq x y z
N MET A 1 -31.15 -12.64 33.66
CA MET A 1 -29.84 -13.27 33.90
C MET A 1 -29.39 -13.81 32.55
N ALA A 2 -28.55 -13.04 31.86
CA ALA A 2 -27.08 -13.24 31.76
C ALA A 2 -26.77 -14.50 30.93
N SER A 3 -26.33 -14.31 29.68
CA SER A 3 -24.94 -14.53 29.18
C SER A 3 -24.57 -16.02 29.22
N SER A 4 -24.14 -16.64 28.14
CA SER A 4 -22.92 -16.33 27.38
C SER A 4 -23.09 -16.95 25.97
N GLY A 5 -22.60 -16.37 24.88
CA GLY A 5 -21.26 -15.84 24.73
C GLY A 5 -20.31 -16.96 24.30
N ASP A 6 -20.62 -17.65 23.20
CA ASP A 6 -19.63 -18.48 22.50
C ASP A 6 -18.77 -17.57 21.63
N ALA A 7 -17.82 -16.92 22.29
CA ALA A 7 -16.57 -16.51 21.69
C ALA A 7 -15.71 -17.78 21.55
N ALA A 8 -15.70 -18.35 20.35
CA ALA A 8 -14.73 -19.36 19.95
C ALA A 8 -14.48 -19.23 18.44
N THR A 9 -13.73 -18.18 18.14
CA THR A 9 -12.84 -17.98 16.99
C THR A 9 -12.35 -19.29 16.38
N GLN A 10 -12.64 -19.56 15.09
CA GLN A 10 -11.70 -20.30 14.26
C GLN A 10 -11.95 -20.09 12.74
N TRP A 11 -11.17 -19.17 12.14
CA TRP A 11 -10.64 -19.21 10.76
C TRP A 11 -11.61 -19.43 9.59
N LEU A 12 -12.46 -18.44 9.27
CA LEU A 12 -13.29 -18.53 8.06
C LEU A 12 -13.32 -17.29 7.16
N ASP A 13 -12.33 -16.38 7.20
CA ASP A 13 -12.16 -15.46 6.05
C ASP A 13 -10.75 -14.87 5.88
N ASP A 14 -9.72 -15.72 6.07
CA ASP A 14 -8.40 -15.53 5.45
C ASP A 14 -8.51 -15.50 3.89
N ASP A 15 -9.66 -15.90 3.30
CA ASP A 15 -9.93 -15.98 1.84
C ASP A 15 -10.12 -14.63 1.12
N THR A 16 -10.06 -13.52 1.86
CA THR A 16 -9.97 -12.16 1.28
C THR A 16 -8.62 -11.48 1.54
N ARG A 17 -7.63 -12.24 2.06
CA ARG A 17 -6.27 -11.75 2.25
C ARG A 17 -5.78 -11.18 0.93
N VAL A 18 -5.41 -9.92 1.03
CA VAL A 18 -4.83 -9.15 -0.05
C VAL A 18 -3.34 -9.26 0.17
N ASP A 19 -2.65 -9.76 -0.84
CA ASP A 19 -1.23 -10.05 -0.72
C ASP A 19 -0.35 -8.91 -1.21
N VAL A 20 -0.90 -7.99 -2.02
CA VAL A 20 -0.11 -6.90 -2.60
C VAL A 20 -0.82 -5.55 -2.58
N TYR A 21 -0.04 -4.50 -2.37
CA TYR A 21 -0.46 -3.11 -2.28
C TYR A 21 0.16 -2.32 -3.43
N ALA A 22 -0.64 -1.50 -4.11
CA ALA A 22 -0.09 -0.65 -5.17
C ALA A 22 0.80 0.44 -4.58
N LEU A 23 1.99 0.62 -5.16
CA LEU A 23 2.85 1.78 -4.99
C LEU A 23 2.76 2.65 -6.24
N PHE A 24 2.12 3.81 -6.12
CA PHE A 24 1.99 4.77 -7.20
C PHE A 24 3.13 5.77 -7.21
N VAL A 25 3.60 6.09 -8.41
CA VAL A 25 4.44 7.26 -8.68
C VAL A 25 3.62 8.24 -9.49
N LEU A 26 3.24 9.37 -8.88
CA LEU A 26 2.39 10.38 -9.53
C LEU A 26 3.20 11.60 -10.02
N ASP A 27 4.42 11.76 -9.51
CA ASP A 27 5.31 12.89 -9.79
C ASP A 27 6.45 12.47 -10.74
N ALA A 28 6.59 13.18 -11.86
CA ALA A 28 7.64 12.94 -12.87
C ALA A 28 9.06 13.16 -12.33
N GLY A 29 9.18 13.85 -11.19
CA GLY A 29 10.45 14.09 -10.52
C GLY A 29 10.98 12.90 -9.72
N VAL A 30 10.17 11.86 -9.48
CA VAL A 30 10.59 10.62 -8.82
C VAL A 30 11.49 9.84 -9.77
N THR A 31 12.69 9.49 -9.28
CA THR A 31 13.68 8.77 -10.08
C THR A 31 13.54 7.27 -9.91
N HIS A 32 14.04 6.51 -10.88
CA HIS A 32 14.10 5.05 -10.82
C HIS A 32 14.83 4.55 -9.56
N ALA A 33 15.93 5.21 -9.16
CA ALA A 33 16.66 4.88 -7.93
C ALA A 33 15.81 5.04 -6.66
N MET A 34 14.94 6.06 -6.58
CA MET A 34 14.05 6.24 -5.44
C MET A 34 13.00 5.13 -5.36
N VAL A 35 12.49 4.69 -6.52
CA VAL A 35 11.55 3.56 -6.60
C VAL A 35 12.22 2.28 -6.12
N GLU A 36 13.41 1.96 -6.63
CA GLU A 36 14.15 0.77 -6.20
C GLU A 36 14.48 0.80 -4.70
N GLU A 37 14.91 1.96 -4.18
CA GLU A 37 15.21 2.11 -2.75
C GLU A 37 13.97 1.91 -1.88
N VAL A 38 12.82 2.46 -2.26
CA VAL A 38 11.56 2.26 -1.52
C VAL A 38 11.12 0.80 -1.53
N ILE A 39 11.19 0.12 -2.67
CA ILE A 39 10.83 -1.30 -2.78
C ILE A 39 11.78 -2.14 -1.93
N ALA A 40 13.10 -1.92 -2.02
CA ALA A 40 14.09 -2.67 -1.27
C ALA A 40 13.98 -2.46 0.25
N LYS A 41 13.62 -1.25 0.72
CA LYS A 41 13.39 -0.95 2.14
C LYS A 41 12.15 -1.61 2.74
N ASN A 42 11.27 -2.13 1.90
CA ASN A 42 9.99 -2.73 2.28
C ASN A 42 9.92 -4.23 1.98
N GLU A 43 11.05 -4.85 1.68
CA GLU A 43 11.21 -6.30 1.74
C GLU A 43 11.05 -6.76 3.20
N ASP A 44 10.31 -7.83 3.41
CA ASP A 44 10.17 -8.48 4.72
C ASP A 44 10.25 -10.00 4.54
N ASP A 45 11.22 -10.65 5.19
CA ASP A 45 11.52 -12.08 5.09
C ASP A 45 11.55 -12.63 3.64
N GLU A 46 12.25 -11.94 2.73
CA GLU A 46 12.35 -12.25 1.28
C GLU A 46 11.04 -12.06 0.47
N ASP A 47 9.95 -11.60 1.11
CA ASP A 47 8.70 -11.29 0.45
C ASP A 47 8.56 -9.79 0.14
N TYR A 48 8.02 -9.48 -1.03
CA TYR A 48 7.72 -8.12 -1.47
C TYR A 48 6.20 -7.93 -1.50
N TYR A 49 5.71 -6.89 -0.84
CA TYR A 49 4.27 -6.62 -0.76
C TYR A 49 3.83 -5.38 -1.53
N LEU A 50 4.79 -4.56 -1.98
CA LEU A 50 4.54 -3.40 -2.82
C LEU A 50 4.64 -3.78 -4.29
N TRP A 51 3.54 -3.64 -5.02
CA TRP A 51 3.52 -3.74 -6.48
C TRP A 51 3.58 -2.34 -7.09
N LEU A 52 4.62 -2.08 -7.87
CA LEU A 52 4.80 -0.83 -8.60
C LEU A 52 3.67 -0.66 -9.61
N ALA A 53 2.83 0.36 -9.40
CA ALA A 53 1.57 0.47 -10.10
C ALA A 53 1.76 0.67 -11.61
N ASP A 54 1.17 -0.24 -12.39
CA ASP A 54 1.20 -0.27 -13.84
C ASP A 54 -0.21 -0.64 -14.37
N SER A 55 -0.33 -1.23 -15.56
CA SER A 55 -1.58 -1.80 -16.07
C SER A 55 -1.98 -3.08 -15.34
N TYR A 56 -3.28 -3.41 -15.32
CA TYR A 56 -3.77 -4.68 -14.74
C TYR A 56 -3.18 -5.94 -15.38
N ASP A 57 -2.75 -5.88 -16.64
CA ASP A 57 -2.09 -7.00 -17.34
C ASP A 57 -0.71 -7.36 -16.75
N LYS A 58 -0.15 -6.48 -15.90
CA LYS A 58 1.12 -6.69 -15.18
C LYS A 58 0.91 -6.91 -13.68
N LEU A 59 -0.31 -7.19 -13.26
CA LEU A 59 -0.54 -7.61 -11.89
C LEU A 59 0.21 -8.92 -11.63
N PRO A 60 0.71 -9.10 -10.40
CA PRO A 60 1.39 -10.33 -10.04
C PRO A 60 0.41 -11.50 -10.06
N GLU A 61 0.93 -12.66 -10.45
CA GLU A 61 0.18 -13.90 -10.46
C GLU A 61 0.02 -14.45 -9.04
N ILE A 62 -1.14 -15.05 -8.78
CA ILE A 62 -1.38 -15.82 -7.56
C ILE A 62 -0.82 -17.22 -7.81
N ASP A 63 0.12 -17.66 -6.98
CA ASP A 63 0.77 -18.95 -7.12
C ASP A 63 -0.09 -20.14 -6.65
N GLU A 64 0.44 -21.36 -6.77
CA GLU A 64 -0.24 -22.59 -6.36
C GLU A 64 -0.53 -22.65 -4.85
N GLU A 65 0.23 -21.91 -4.04
CA GLU A 65 0.06 -21.78 -2.59
C GLU A 65 -0.83 -20.60 -2.20
N GLN A 66 -1.50 -19.97 -3.17
CA GLN A 66 -2.31 -18.75 -3.01
C GLN A 66 -1.51 -17.56 -2.47
N ARG A 67 -0.20 -17.52 -2.70
CA ARG A 67 0.65 -16.38 -2.39
C ARG A 67 0.87 -15.52 -3.62
N THR A 68 1.15 -14.25 -3.38
CA THR A 68 1.47 -13.28 -4.42
C THR A 68 2.65 -12.45 -3.97
N VAL A 69 3.58 -12.19 -4.88
CA VAL A 69 4.72 -11.29 -4.64
C VAL A 69 4.53 -10.00 -5.43
N GLY A 70 4.80 -8.87 -4.80
CA GLY A 70 4.85 -7.55 -5.41
C GLY A 70 6.03 -7.39 -6.39
N THR A 71 6.48 -6.16 -6.57
CA THR A 71 7.61 -5.88 -7.47
C THR A 71 8.92 -6.26 -6.82
N VAL A 72 9.63 -7.22 -7.44
CA VAL A 72 10.97 -7.66 -7.03
C VAL A 72 12.02 -6.85 -7.81
N PRO A 73 13.00 -6.21 -7.13
CA PRO A 73 14.13 -5.57 -7.80
C PRO A 73 15.01 -6.56 -8.59
N PRO A 74 15.72 -6.13 -9.64
CA PRO A 74 15.77 -4.75 -10.15
C PRO A 74 14.51 -4.37 -10.95
N VAL A 75 14.09 -3.12 -10.83
CA VAL A 75 12.98 -2.59 -11.63
C VAL A 75 13.48 -2.34 -13.06
N ASP A 76 12.67 -2.65 -14.07
CA ASP A 76 13.01 -2.35 -15.47
C ASP A 76 13.41 -0.87 -15.61
N ALA A 77 14.64 -0.61 -16.09
CA ALA A 77 15.18 0.74 -16.23
C ALA A 77 14.41 1.60 -17.24
N SER A 78 13.62 0.97 -18.12
CA SER A 78 12.73 1.63 -19.08
C SER A 78 11.32 1.86 -18.54
N TRP A 79 10.99 1.32 -17.35
CA TRP A 79 9.68 1.52 -16.74
C TRP A 79 9.41 3.01 -16.51
N GLN A 80 8.19 3.41 -16.81
CA GLN A 80 7.66 4.75 -16.56
C GLN A 80 6.26 4.60 -15.98
N SER A 81 5.96 5.36 -14.93
CA SER A 81 4.63 5.32 -14.34
C SER A 81 3.58 5.79 -15.34
N PRO A 82 2.52 5.01 -15.60
CA PRO A 82 1.38 5.47 -16.38
C PRO A 82 0.51 6.46 -15.60
N PHE A 83 0.84 6.73 -14.32
CA PHE A 83 0.08 7.59 -13.43
C PHE A 83 0.70 8.98 -13.21
N ILE A 84 1.75 9.34 -13.96
CA ILE A 84 2.34 10.68 -13.87
C ILE A 84 1.28 11.76 -14.16
N GLY A 85 1.20 12.75 -13.26
CA GLY A 85 0.26 13.86 -13.34
C GLY A 85 -1.16 13.52 -12.89
N LYS A 86 -1.44 12.26 -12.51
CA LYS A 86 -2.72 11.87 -11.92
C LYS A 86 -2.82 12.29 -10.47
N THR A 87 -4.04 12.43 -10.00
CA THR A 87 -4.37 12.68 -8.61
C THR A 87 -4.37 11.40 -7.78
N ILE A 88 -4.24 11.55 -6.46
CA ILE A 88 -4.41 10.44 -5.51
C ILE A 88 -5.82 9.83 -5.62
N GLN A 89 -6.85 10.64 -5.95
CA GLN A 89 -8.20 10.14 -6.15
C GLN A 89 -8.30 9.23 -7.38
N GLU A 90 -7.65 9.59 -8.50
CA GLU A 90 -7.59 8.71 -9.68
C GLU A 90 -6.82 7.42 -9.39
N ALA A 91 -5.78 7.46 -8.55
CA ALA A 91 -5.09 6.25 -8.09
C ALA A 91 -6.02 5.35 -7.25
N ALA A 92 -6.84 5.95 -6.39
CA ALA A 92 -7.85 5.23 -5.61
C ALA A 92 -8.91 4.58 -6.51
N GLU A 93 -9.40 5.29 -7.54
CA GLU A 93 -10.32 4.73 -8.52
C GLU A 93 -9.70 3.52 -9.25
N PHE A 94 -8.42 3.61 -9.65
CA PHE A 94 -7.71 2.48 -10.24
C PHE A 94 -7.66 1.28 -9.29
N VAL A 95 -7.34 1.52 -8.02
CA VAL A 95 -7.24 0.49 -7.00
C VAL A 95 -8.59 -0.21 -6.74
N GLN A 96 -9.69 0.55 -6.61
CA GLN A 96 -11.02 -0.03 -6.36
C GLN A 96 -11.49 -0.95 -7.49
N ASN A 97 -11.11 -0.63 -8.73
CA ASN A 97 -11.48 -1.38 -9.92
C ASN A 97 -10.52 -2.54 -10.24
N ALA A 98 -9.41 -2.68 -9.52
CA ALA A 98 -8.43 -3.71 -9.80
C ALA A 98 -8.98 -5.13 -9.57
N PRO A 99 -8.57 -6.13 -10.36
CA PRO A 99 -8.81 -7.53 -10.01
C PRO A 99 -7.92 -7.95 -8.81
N LYS A 100 -8.21 -9.14 -8.25
CA LYS A 100 -7.25 -9.79 -7.33
C LYS A 100 -5.91 -9.99 -8.06
N PRO A 101 -4.77 -9.95 -7.35
CA PRO A 101 -4.61 -9.96 -5.89
C PRO A 101 -4.49 -8.58 -5.22
N LEU A 102 -4.74 -7.49 -5.96
CA LEU A 102 -4.47 -6.14 -5.45
C LEU A 102 -5.40 -5.69 -4.32
N CYS A 103 -4.83 -5.01 -3.32
CA CYS A 103 -5.59 -4.34 -2.27
C CYS A 103 -6.51 -3.30 -2.86
N LYS A 104 -7.81 -3.39 -2.58
CA LYS A 104 -8.80 -2.40 -3.06
C LYS A 104 -9.04 -1.24 -2.09
N VAL A 105 -8.39 -1.26 -0.92
CA VAL A 105 -8.67 -0.34 0.19
C VAL A 105 -7.47 0.52 0.54
N PHE A 106 -6.28 -0.07 0.55
CA PHE A 106 -5.03 0.60 0.89
C PHE A 106 -4.07 0.60 -0.29
N PHE A 107 -3.31 1.68 -0.40
CA PHE A 107 -2.23 1.81 -1.38
C PHE A 107 -1.22 2.84 -0.89
N ALA A 108 -0.06 2.92 -1.54
CA ALA A 108 1.00 3.86 -1.25
C ALA A 108 1.25 4.80 -2.43
N VAL A 109 1.73 6.01 -2.13
CA VAL A 109 2.12 7.01 -3.11
C VAL A 109 3.51 7.54 -2.77
N LEU A 110 4.44 7.37 -3.71
CA LEU A 110 5.77 7.95 -3.64
C LEU A 110 5.76 9.35 -4.26
N GLU A 111 5.99 10.36 -3.42
CA GLU A 111 6.08 11.76 -3.82
C GLU A 111 7.50 12.27 -3.61
N LYS A 112 8.12 12.85 -4.65
CA LYS A 112 9.54 13.22 -4.61
C LYS A 112 9.86 14.15 -3.44
N GLY A 113 9.13 15.26 -3.33
CA GLY A 113 9.42 16.30 -2.34
C GLY A 113 9.28 15.83 -0.89
N ARG A 114 8.38 14.88 -0.63
CA ARG A 114 8.19 14.29 0.70
C ARG A 114 9.29 13.28 1.01
N TYR A 115 9.60 12.43 0.03
CA TYR A 115 10.64 11.42 0.17
C TYR A 115 12.02 12.05 0.41
N GLU A 116 12.43 13.01 -0.43
CA GLU A 116 13.75 13.65 -0.31
C GLU A 116 13.92 14.44 0.99
N LYS A 117 12.83 15.04 1.49
CA LYS A 117 12.88 15.91 2.67
C LYS A 117 12.81 15.13 3.97
N ASP A 118 11.88 14.17 4.05
CA ASP A 118 11.47 13.54 5.30
C ASP A 118 11.64 12.01 5.29
N ASN A 119 12.14 11.40 4.21
CA ASN A 119 12.21 9.95 4.00
C ASN A 119 10.85 9.26 4.19
N LYS A 120 9.77 9.90 3.69
CA LYS A 120 8.40 9.42 3.84
C LYS A 120 7.72 9.09 2.52
N VAL A 121 6.92 8.03 2.56
CA VAL A 121 5.94 7.63 1.54
C VAL A 121 4.55 7.94 2.09
N THR A 122 3.60 8.31 1.23
CA THR A 122 2.23 8.56 1.67
C THR A 122 1.43 7.25 1.62
N ILE A 123 0.92 6.78 2.75
CA ILE A 123 -0.05 5.67 2.78
C ILE A 123 -1.45 6.26 2.62
N CYS A 124 -2.26 5.62 1.77
CA CYS A 124 -3.62 6.01 1.48
C CYS A 124 -4.60 4.90 1.86
N LYS A 125 -5.76 5.30 2.41
CA LYS A 125 -6.91 4.43 2.65
C LYS A 125 -8.15 5.03 2.02
N ILE A 126 -8.93 4.20 1.35
CA ILE A 126 -10.21 4.57 0.79
C ILE A 126 -11.30 4.34 1.83
N VAL A 127 -12.01 5.41 2.19
CA VAL A 127 -13.09 5.40 3.20
C VAL A 127 -14.33 6.03 2.59
N HIS A 128 -15.38 5.23 2.36
CA HIS A 128 -16.63 5.67 1.71
C HIS A 128 -16.42 6.36 0.34
N GLY A 129 -15.40 5.95 -0.42
CA GLY A 129 -15.07 6.50 -1.74
C GLY A 129 -14.11 7.70 -1.70
N GLU A 130 -13.81 8.23 -0.51
CA GLU A 130 -12.87 9.33 -0.32
C GLU A 130 -11.50 8.82 0.14
N VAL A 131 -10.42 9.49 -0.26
CA VAL A 131 -9.07 9.10 0.16
C VAL A 131 -8.64 9.83 1.42
N GLN A 132 -8.27 9.06 2.44
CA GLN A 132 -7.50 9.50 3.59
C GLN A 132 -6.03 9.18 3.36
N ALA A 133 -5.13 10.11 3.66
CA ALA A 133 -3.70 9.98 3.39
C ALA A 133 -2.87 10.37 4.61
N ILE A 134 -1.88 9.55 4.97
CA ILE A 134 -0.96 9.79 6.09
C ILE A 134 0.48 9.58 5.60
N PRO A 135 1.40 10.53 5.82
CA PRO A 135 2.82 10.30 5.60
C PRO A 135 3.35 9.22 6.56
N CYS A 136 4.06 8.24 6.03
CA CYS A 136 4.66 7.12 6.74
C CYS A 136 6.17 7.08 6.47
N THR A 137 6.96 6.77 7.48
CA THR A 137 8.39 6.46 7.31
C THR A 137 8.56 5.36 6.27
N THR A 138 9.47 5.56 5.30
CA THR A 138 9.60 4.64 4.15
C THR A 138 9.80 3.18 4.56
N GLU A 139 10.57 2.92 5.61
CA GLU A 139 10.88 1.56 6.11
C GLU A 139 9.71 0.87 6.82
N ASP A 140 8.68 1.62 7.20
CA ASP A 140 7.53 1.10 7.94
C ASP A 140 6.29 0.89 7.05
N VAL A 141 6.38 1.16 5.74
CA VAL A 141 5.21 1.15 4.87
C VAL A 141 4.54 -0.23 4.84
N THR A 142 5.31 -1.31 4.65
CA THR A 142 4.76 -2.67 4.66
C THR A 142 4.29 -3.10 6.04
N ASN A 143 4.97 -2.70 7.12
CA ASN A 143 4.51 -2.94 8.49
C ASN A 143 3.10 -2.38 8.72
N HIS A 144 2.84 -1.15 8.27
CA HIS A 144 1.52 -0.51 8.39
C HIS A 144 0.46 -1.13 7.48
N LEU A 145 0.85 -1.61 6.30
CA LEU A 145 -0.08 -2.21 5.33
C LEU A 145 -0.47 -3.65 5.71
N LEU A 146 0.48 -4.45 6.19
CA LEU A 146 0.30 -5.87 6.52
C LEU A 146 -0.13 -6.10 7.97
N GLY A 147 0.27 -5.20 8.87
CA GLY A 147 0.15 -5.40 10.31
C GLY A 147 -1.21 -5.04 10.89
N HIS A 148 -1.27 -5.18 12.22
CA HIS A 148 -2.40 -4.78 13.06
C HIS A 148 -2.74 -3.28 12.98
N ASP A 149 -1.82 -2.45 12.47
CA ASP A 149 -2.01 -1.00 12.35
C ASP A 149 -3.07 -0.60 11.31
N ARG A 150 -3.49 -1.54 10.46
CA ARG A 150 -4.72 -1.40 9.66
C ARG A 150 -5.95 -1.13 10.52
N ASP A 151 -6.03 -1.76 11.69
CA ASP A 151 -7.15 -1.66 12.62
C ASP A 151 -7.11 -0.36 13.43
N THR A 152 -5.93 0.26 13.56
CA THR A 152 -5.73 1.54 14.27
C THR A 152 -5.80 2.74 13.34
N TRP A 153 -6.06 2.55 12.04
CA TRP A 153 -6.05 3.63 11.04
C TRP A 153 -6.86 4.86 11.42
N GLU A 154 -8.07 4.70 11.99
CA GLU A 154 -8.91 5.84 12.37
C GLU A 154 -8.22 6.71 13.43
N GLU A 155 -7.58 6.08 14.42
CA GLU A 155 -6.81 6.77 15.43
C GLU A 155 -5.58 7.44 14.83
N SER A 156 -4.82 6.73 14.01
CA SER A 156 -3.63 7.25 13.33
C SER A 156 -3.96 8.44 12.44
N PHE A 157 -5.06 8.38 11.67
CA PHE A 157 -5.51 9.47 10.82
C PHE A 157 -5.96 10.68 11.64
N ARG A 158 -6.69 10.45 12.74
CA ARG A 158 -7.09 11.53 13.66
C ARG A 158 -5.86 12.22 14.25
N ARG A 159 -4.91 11.47 14.81
CA ARG A 159 -3.67 12.00 15.39
C ARG A 159 -2.85 12.76 14.38
N TRP A 160 -2.72 12.24 13.16
CA TRP A 160 -2.05 12.97 12.08
C TRP A 160 -2.72 14.32 11.78
N ARG A 161 -4.07 14.36 11.67
CA ARG A 161 -4.78 15.62 11.40
C ARG A 161 -4.70 16.63 12.53
N GLU A 162 -4.72 16.18 13.77
CA GLU A 162 -4.79 17.04 14.96
C GLU A 162 -3.40 17.47 15.45
N GLU A 163 -2.41 16.57 15.38
CA GLU A 163 -1.09 16.74 15.99
C GLU A 163 0.03 16.86 14.95
N GLY A 164 -0.23 16.53 13.68
CA GLY A 164 0.79 16.48 12.63
C GLY A 164 1.76 15.29 12.75
N VAL A 165 1.49 14.35 13.66
CA VAL A 165 2.28 13.14 13.86
C VAL A 165 1.86 12.12 12.81
N GLY A 166 2.69 11.96 11.77
CA GLY A 166 2.51 10.89 10.78
C GLY A 166 2.83 9.51 11.34
N LEU A 167 2.69 8.50 10.47
CA LEU A 167 3.15 7.14 10.72
C LEU A 167 4.68 7.06 10.68
#